data_AF-A0A8C5LCT6-F1
#
_entry.id   AF-A0A8C5LCT6-F1
#
_cell.length_a   1.000
_cell.length_b   1.000
_cell.length_c   1.000
_cell.angle_alpha   90.00
_cell.angle_beta   90.00
_cell.angle_gamma   90.00
#
_symmetry.space_group_name_H-M   'P 1'
#
loop_
_entity.id
_entity.type
_entity.pdbx_description
1 polymer ?
#
loop_
_entity_poly.entity_id
_entity_poly.type
_entity_poly.pdbx_seq_one_letter_code
_entity_poly.pdbx_strand_id
1 'polypeptide(L)'
;MAAESGELIGACEFIKDRLYFATLRTRPKSTVNTHYFSIDEELVYENFYADFGPLNLAMVYRYCCKLNKKLKSYSLSRKKIVHYTCFDQRKRANAAFLIGAYAGLQHGFFDFETFDVDEYEHYERVENGDFNWIVPGKFLAFSGPHPKSKIENGYPLHAPEAYFPYFKKHNVTAVVRLNKKVYEAKRFTDAGFEHYDLFFLDGSTPSDSIVRRFLSICESAGGAIAVHCKAGLGRTGTLIACYVMKHYRFTHAEIIAWIRICRPGSIIGPQQHFLEEKQASLWVQGDIFRSKLKNRPSSEGSINSILSSLDDMSISGSFSKIQNMERFGENNLEDDDDVEMKNKITQGDKLRALKSQRQPRSSPSCAFRSDDMKGPPPPSHARPFRGSNKINSSPQGSVSSLKTPKVAFPPSATAKRISRGSLSTGASVRSFSIHSRLASSLGNLNAETGGPEKNALLRPSFTGLSSSSSARFLSRSIPVTNIDTCAPACAYMHFKNSKLLG
;
A
#
# COMPACT_ATOMS: atom_id res chain seq x y z
N MET A 1 -27.68 -15.99 23.66
CA MET A 1 -26.69 -15.83 24.74
C MET A 1 -25.77 -17.04 24.72
N ALA A 2 -24.46 -16.94 24.94
CA ALA A 2 -23.58 -15.78 24.82
C ALA A 2 -22.15 -16.31 24.53
N ALA A 3 -21.22 -15.46 24.09
CA ALA A 3 -19.84 -15.67 24.53
C ALA A 3 -19.82 -15.33 26.03
N GLU A 4 -19.04 -16.04 26.85
CA GLU A 4 -19.07 -15.76 28.30
C GLU A 4 -18.76 -14.29 28.55
N SER A 5 -19.38 -13.66 29.56
CA SER A 5 -19.44 -12.19 29.66
C SER A 5 -18.10 -11.49 29.90
N GLY A 6 -17.00 -12.24 30.03
CA GLY A 6 -15.61 -11.74 29.97
C GLY A 6 -14.91 -11.88 28.61
N GLU A 7 -15.43 -12.65 27.65
CA GLU A 7 -14.78 -12.96 26.36
C GLU A 7 -15.02 -11.92 25.27
N LEU A 8 -16.22 -11.33 25.21
CA LEU A 8 -16.65 -10.36 24.20
C LEU A 8 -16.47 -8.93 24.69
N ILE A 9 -15.64 -8.14 24.00
CA ILE A 9 -15.38 -6.73 24.34
C ILE A 9 -16.34 -5.77 23.61
N GLY A 10 -16.71 -6.12 22.38
CA GLY A 10 -17.57 -5.29 21.55
C GLY A 10 -17.93 -6.00 20.27
N ALA A 11 -19.17 -5.81 19.83
CA ALA A 11 -19.69 -6.27 18.56
C ALA A 11 -20.34 -5.09 17.81
N CYS A 12 -20.21 -5.09 16.49
CA CYS A 12 -20.86 -4.14 15.59
C CYS A 12 -21.66 -4.92 14.55
N GLU A 13 -22.92 -4.55 14.33
CA GLU A 13 -23.79 -5.15 13.31
C GLU A 13 -23.58 -4.41 11.98
N PHE A 14 -23.13 -5.12 10.95
CA PHE A 14 -22.88 -4.57 9.61
C PHE A 14 -24.01 -4.88 8.63
N ILE A 15 -24.67 -6.04 8.80
CA ILE A 15 -25.91 -6.38 8.08
C ILE A 15 -26.85 -6.98 9.11
N LYS A 16 -28.02 -6.35 9.29
CA LYS A 16 -28.98 -6.71 10.33
C LYS A 16 -29.29 -8.20 10.37
N ASP A 17 -29.18 -8.78 11.55
CA ASP A 17 -29.40 -10.21 11.83
C ASP A 17 -28.50 -11.19 11.03
N ARG A 18 -27.52 -10.71 10.26
CA ARG A 18 -26.77 -11.51 9.28
C ARG A 18 -25.24 -11.42 9.41
N LEU A 19 -24.67 -10.22 9.56
CA LEU A 19 -23.22 -10.00 9.60
C LEU A 19 -22.81 -9.09 10.76
N TYR A 20 -21.84 -9.57 11.54
CA TYR A 20 -21.26 -8.85 12.67
C TYR A 20 -19.73 -8.81 12.61
N PHE A 21 -19.14 -7.74 13.12
CA PHE A 21 -17.75 -7.66 13.52
C PHE A 21 -17.63 -7.82 15.05
N ALA A 22 -16.61 -8.51 15.56
CA ALA A 22 -16.41 -8.68 17.01
C ALA A 22 -14.93 -8.71 17.42
N THR A 23 -14.61 -8.12 18.58
CA THR A 23 -13.34 -8.34 19.30
C THR A 23 -13.54 -9.39 20.38
N LEU A 24 -12.77 -10.50 20.34
CA LEU A 24 -12.85 -11.62 21.28
C LEU A 24 -11.50 -11.91 21.94
N ARG A 25 -11.52 -12.39 23.20
CA ARG A 25 -10.32 -12.85 23.91
C ARG A 25 -9.83 -14.22 23.45
N THR A 26 -10.76 -15.11 23.11
CA THR A 26 -10.54 -16.53 22.83
C THR A 26 -10.95 -16.88 21.39
N ARG A 27 -10.64 -18.09 20.94
CA ARG A 27 -11.14 -18.62 19.66
C ARG A 27 -12.54 -19.21 19.87
N PRO A 28 -13.62 -18.57 19.37
CA PRO A 28 -14.98 -19.08 19.55
C PRO A 28 -15.21 -20.38 18.76
N LYS A 29 -16.03 -21.28 19.33
CA LYS A 29 -16.59 -22.42 18.61
C LYS A 29 -17.85 -21.94 17.85
N SER A 30 -18.01 -22.39 16.60
CA SER A 30 -19.25 -22.13 15.85
C SER A 30 -20.40 -22.98 16.38
N THR A 31 -21.62 -22.43 16.34
CA THR A 31 -22.81 -23.03 16.96
C THR A 31 -23.84 -23.41 15.88
N VAL A 32 -25.01 -23.91 16.30
CA VAL A 32 -26.16 -24.10 15.40
C VAL A 32 -26.55 -22.82 14.68
N ASN A 33 -26.53 -21.67 15.37
CA ASN A 33 -27.05 -20.39 14.86
C ASN A 33 -25.96 -19.37 14.49
N THR A 34 -24.68 -19.61 14.83
CA THR A 34 -23.59 -18.65 14.61
C THR A 34 -22.39 -19.31 13.93
N HIS A 35 -21.90 -18.69 12.85
CA HIS A 35 -20.64 -19.05 12.19
C HIS A 35 -19.57 -17.99 12.46
N TYR A 36 -18.50 -18.38 13.16
CA TYR A 36 -17.35 -17.50 13.41
C TYR A 36 -16.25 -17.71 12.37
N PHE A 37 -15.61 -16.63 11.94
CA PHE A 37 -14.35 -16.70 11.17
C PHE A 37 -13.45 -15.51 11.50
N SER A 38 -12.15 -15.68 11.28
CA SER A 38 -11.15 -14.62 11.40
C SER A 38 -10.27 -14.58 10.14
N ILE A 39 -9.39 -13.58 10.09
CA ILE A 39 -8.30 -13.43 9.13
C ILE A 39 -6.94 -13.20 9.82
N ASP A 40 -6.91 -13.21 11.16
CA ASP A 40 -5.77 -12.78 11.98
C ASP A 40 -4.45 -13.53 11.66
N GLU A 41 -4.53 -14.80 11.25
CA GLU A 41 -3.38 -15.65 10.87
C GLU A 41 -3.37 -16.00 9.35
N GLU A 42 -4.18 -15.32 8.54
CA GLU A 42 -4.38 -15.61 7.10
C GLU A 42 -4.03 -14.40 6.23
N LEU A 43 -4.58 -13.22 6.56
CA LEU A 43 -4.28 -11.96 5.90
C LEU A 43 -3.32 -11.15 6.77
N VAL A 44 -2.13 -11.71 6.97
CA VAL A 44 -1.06 -11.10 7.77
C VAL A 44 -0.37 -9.99 6.97
N TYR A 45 -0.29 -8.79 7.55
CA TYR A 45 0.51 -7.68 7.03
C TYR A 45 2.00 -7.98 7.19
N GLU A 46 2.78 -7.72 6.15
CA GLU A 46 4.23 -7.88 6.16
C GLU A 46 4.89 -6.52 6.33
N ASN A 47 5.44 -6.28 7.51
CA ASN A 47 6.04 -5.02 7.92
C ASN A 47 7.42 -4.77 7.29
N PHE A 48 7.84 -3.50 7.28
CA PHE A 48 9.23 -3.12 7.06
C PHE A 48 9.92 -2.79 8.39
N TYR A 49 9.20 -2.19 9.33
CA TYR A 49 9.69 -1.86 10.66
C TYR A 49 8.54 -1.93 11.68
N ALA A 50 8.09 -0.80 12.22
CA ALA A 50 6.96 -0.71 13.16
C ALA A 50 5.60 -0.49 12.47
N ASP A 51 5.57 -0.36 11.14
CA ASP A 51 4.34 -0.34 10.35
C ASP A 51 3.59 -1.68 10.45
N PHE A 52 2.27 -1.63 10.57
CA PHE A 52 1.45 -2.83 10.78
C PHE A 52 0.23 -2.92 9.85
N GLY A 53 0.03 -1.95 8.97
CA GLY A 53 -1.13 -1.84 8.09
C GLY A 53 -1.19 -0.49 7.35
N PRO A 54 -2.24 -0.23 6.56
CA PRO A 54 -3.35 -1.15 6.27
C PRO A 54 -2.92 -2.37 5.43
N LEU A 55 -3.79 -3.38 5.36
CA LEU A 55 -3.60 -4.52 4.47
C LEU A 55 -3.70 -4.10 2.99
N ASN A 56 -2.98 -4.80 2.11
CA ASN A 56 -2.85 -4.42 0.69
C ASN A 56 -4.13 -4.74 -0.13
N LEU A 57 -4.19 -4.23 -1.36
CA LEU A 57 -5.37 -4.34 -2.24
C LEU A 57 -5.78 -5.80 -2.51
N ALA A 58 -4.82 -6.71 -2.70
CA ALA A 58 -5.09 -8.14 -2.84
C ALA A 58 -5.71 -8.76 -1.57
N MET A 59 -5.24 -8.37 -0.38
CA MET A 59 -5.82 -8.81 0.88
C MET A 59 -7.26 -8.27 1.09
N VAL A 60 -7.54 -7.04 0.65
CA VAL A 60 -8.92 -6.49 0.62
C VAL A 60 -9.80 -7.31 -0.33
N TYR A 61 -9.34 -7.60 -1.54
CA TYR A 61 -10.05 -8.43 -2.51
C TYR A 61 -10.33 -9.84 -1.96
N ARG A 62 -9.30 -10.55 -1.48
CA ARG A 62 -9.44 -11.90 -0.93
C ARG A 62 -10.36 -11.93 0.30
N TYR A 63 -10.35 -10.89 1.15
CA TYR A 63 -11.36 -10.73 2.21
C TYR A 63 -12.78 -10.61 1.66
N CYS A 64 -13.00 -9.73 0.68
CA CYS A 64 -14.32 -9.51 0.07
C CYS A 64 -14.85 -10.78 -0.60
N CYS A 65 -14.01 -11.54 -1.31
CA CYS A 65 -14.38 -12.85 -1.86
C CYS A 65 -14.72 -13.87 -0.76
N LYS A 66 -13.92 -13.95 0.31
CA LYS A 66 -14.14 -14.86 1.45
C LYS A 66 -15.45 -14.56 2.19
N LEU A 67 -15.77 -13.29 2.40
CA LEU A 67 -16.99 -12.84 3.05
C LEU A 67 -18.22 -13.07 2.14
N ASN A 68 -18.15 -12.70 0.87
CA ASN A 68 -19.19 -12.99 -0.12
C ASN A 68 -19.51 -14.50 -0.21
N LYS A 69 -18.47 -15.35 -0.26
CA LYS A 69 -18.64 -16.82 -0.28
C LYS A 69 -19.37 -17.33 0.97
N LYS A 70 -19.13 -16.74 2.14
CA LYS A 70 -19.86 -17.08 3.38
C LYS A 70 -21.30 -16.58 3.38
N LEU A 71 -21.54 -15.34 2.93
CA LEU A 71 -22.87 -14.73 2.86
C LEU A 71 -23.79 -15.45 1.86
N LYS A 72 -23.24 -15.95 0.75
CA LYS A 72 -23.97 -16.71 -0.28
C LYS A 72 -24.05 -18.23 0.00
N SER A 73 -23.35 -18.76 1.00
CA SER A 73 -23.33 -20.21 1.28
C SER A 73 -24.65 -20.71 1.87
N TYR A 74 -25.30 -21.66 1.19
CA TYR A 74 -26.56 -22.28 1.64
C TYR A 74 -26.47 -22.86 3.05
N SER A 75 -25.37 -23.55 3.37
CA SER A 75 -25.08 -24.12 4.71
C SER A 75 -24.93 -23.08 5.83
N LEU A 76 -24.77 -21.80 5.48
CA LEU A 76 -24.66 -20.68 6.42
C LEU A 76 -25.86 -19.73 6.32
N SER A 77 -26.84 -19.98 5.45
CA SER A 77 -27.97 -19.08 5.14
C SER A 77 -28.72 -18.60 6.40
N ARG A 78 -29.10 -19.53 7.27
CA ARG A 78 -29.84 -19.28 8.53
C ARG A 78 -28.94 -18.95 9.74
N LYS A 79 -27.65 -18.69 9.54
CA LYS A 79 -26.70 -18.38 10.63
C LYS A 79 -26.30 -16.91 10.67
N LYS A 80 -26.05 -16.38 11.87
CA LYS A 80 -25.33 -15.12 12.06
C LYS A 80 -23.85 -15.34 11.73
N ILE A 81 -23.30 -14.61 10.76
CA ILE A 81 -21.88 -14.66 10.41
C ILE A 81 -21.15 -13.61 11.24
N VAL A 82 -20.12 -14.03 11.97
CA VAL A 82 -19.30 -13.15 12.80
C VAL A 82 -17.87 -13.18 12.27
N HIS A 83 -17.44 -12.04 11.72
CA HIS A 83 -16.03 -11.73 11.54
C HIS A 83 -15.45 -11.37 12.92
N TYR A 84 -14.55 -12.18 13.46
CA TYR A 84 -13.91 -11.91 14.73
C TYR A 84 -12.39 -11.73 14.58
N THR A 85 -11.83 -10.96 15.49
CA THR A 85 -10.40 -10.71 15.63
C THR A 85 -10.03 -10.75 17.12
N CYS A 86 -8.76 -11.04 17.41
CA CYS A 86 -8.24 -11.19 18.75
C CYS A 86 -8.04 -9.84 19.47
N PHE A 87 -7.29 -9.83 20.57
CA PHE A 87 -7.06 -8.64 21.39
C PHE A 87 -5.95 -7.70 20.87
N ASP A 88 -5.09 -8.17 19.96
CA ASP A 88 -3.97 -7.37 19.43
C ASP A 88 -4.50 -6.15 18.65
N GLN A 89 -4.12 -4.95 19.07
CA GLN A 89 -4.68 -3.71 18.53
C GLN A 89 -4.39 -3.53 17.03
N ARG A 90 -3.29 -4.08 16.51
CA ARG A 90 -2.89 -4.02 15.10
C ARG A 90 -3.72 -4.98 14.26
N LYS A 91 -3.92 -6.21 14.75
CA LYS A 91 -4.84 -7.17 14.12
C LYS A 91 -6.28 -6.64 14.12
N ARG A 92 -6.73 -6.05 15.23
CA ARG A 92 -8.03 -5.37 15.34
C ARG A 92 -8.20 -4.23 14.35
N ALA A 93 -7.20 -3.36 14.20
CA ALA A 93 -7.24 -2.25 13.24
C ALA A 93 -7.33 -2.75 11.79
N ASN A 94 -6.53 -3.76 11.41
CA ASN A 94 -6.59 -4.36 10.07
C ASN A 94 -7.91 -5.09 9.81
N ALA A 95 -8.44 -5.83 10.78
CA ALA A 95 -9.72 -6.53 10.66
C ALA A 95 -10.90 -5.54 10.56
N ALA A 96 -10.85 -4.41 11.27
CA ALA A 96 -11.81 -3.32 11.16
C ALA A 96 -11.72 -2.63 9.78
N PHE A 97 -10.50 -2.35 9.31
CA PHE A 97 -10.24 -1.81 7.97
C PHE A 97 -10.84 -2.70 6.87
N LEU A 98 -10.62 -4.02 6.92
CA LEU A 98 -11.15 -4.95 5.91
C LEU A 98 -12.69 -4.95 5.83
N ILE A 99 -13.40 -4.92 6.97
CA ILE A 99 -14.87 -4.90 6.96
C ILE A 99 -15.44 -3.52 6.63
N GLY A 100 -14.72 -2.43 6.95
CA GLY A 100 -15.03 -1.09 6.46
C GLY A 100 -14.83 -0.94 4.95
N ALA A 101 -13.75 -1.47 4.39
CA ALA A 101 -13.51 -1.52 2.95
C ALA A 101 -14.58 -2.36 2.24
N TYR A 102 -14.97 -3.51 2.80
CA TYR A 102 -16.10 -4.29 2.29
C TYR A 102 -17.40 -3.47 2.28
N ALA A 103 -17.70 -2.69 3.33
CA ALA A 103 -18.87 -1.80 3.33
C ALA A 103 -18.79 -0.74 2.20
N GLY A 104 -17.62 -0.12 1.99
CA GLY A 104 -17.40 0.80 0.87
C GLY A 104 -17.63 0.18 -0.51
N LEU A 105 -17.21 -1.08 -0.69
CA LEU A 105 -17.52 -1.89 -1.89
C LEU A 105 -19.03 -2.13 -2.05
N GLN A 106 -19.76 -2.43 -0.97
CA GLN A 106 -21.23 -2.61 -1.04
C GLN A 106 -21.97 -1.31 -1.33
N HIS A 107 -21.42 -0.15 -0.97
CA HIS A 107 -21.97 1.17 -1.32
C HIS A 107 -21.47 1.72 -2.66
N GLY A 108 -20.65 0.95 -3.40
CA GLY A 108 -20.16 1.34 -4.73
C GLY A 108 -19.23 2.55 -4.73
N PHE A 109 -18.47 2.76 -3.64
CA PHE A 109 -17.38 3.74 -3.56
C PHE A 109 -16.14 3.30 -4.37
N PHE A 110 -16.04 2.00 -4.60
CA PHE A 110 -15.12 1.34 -5.51
C PHE A 110 -15.68 -0.03 -5.90
N ASP A 111 -15.04 -0.67 -6.87
CA ASP A 111 -15.35 -2.02 -7.33
C ASP A 111 -14.04 -2.80 -7.58
N PHE A 112 -14.17 -4.02 -8.08
CA PHE A 112 -13.04 -4.90 -8.44
C PHE A 112 -13.19 -5.47 -9.86
N GLU A 113 -14.01 -4.87 -10.73
CA GLU A 113 -14.35 -5.46 -12.04
C GLU A 113 -13.12 -5.60 -12.96
N THR A 114 -12.13 -4.72 -12.80
CA THR A 114 -10.86 -4.76 -13.55
C THR A 114 -9.65 -5.19 -12.71
N PHE A 115 -9.84 -5.63 -11.46
CA PHE A 115 -8.74 -5.97 -10.56
C PHE A 115 -8.28 -7.43 -10.71
N ASP A 116 -7.17 -7.62 -11.44
CA ASP A 116 -6.45 -8.88 -11.46
C ASP A 116 -5.57 -9.02 -10.18
N VAL A 117 -6.07 -9.82 -9.24
CA VAL A 117 -5.37 -10.13 -7.99
C VAL A 117 -4.10 -10.95 -8.19
N ASP A 118 -4.05 -11.78 -9.24
CA ASP A 118 -2.92 -12.68 -9.47
C ASP A 118 -1.83 -11.97 -10.30
N GLU A 119 -2.17 -11.02 -11.19
CA GLU A 119 -1.20 -10.05 -11.75
C GLU A 119 -0.61 -9.18 -10.64
N TYR A 120 -1.43 -8.68 -9.70
CA TYR A 120 -0.96 -7.91 -8.54
C TYR A 120 -0.03 -8.73 -7.63
N GLU A 121 -0.44 -9.93 -7.19
CA GLU A 121 0.37 -10.78 -6.28
C GLU A 121 1.58 -11.42 -6.98
N HIS A 122 1.63 -11.40 -8.31
CA HIS A 122 2.84 -11.72 -9.07
C HIS A 122 3.82 -10.55 -9.03
N TYR A 123 3.43 -9.36 -9.51
CA TYR A 123 4.36 -8.25 -9.69
C TYR A 123 4.70 -7.45 -8.42
N GLU A 124 3.94 -7.58 -7.33
CA GLU A 124 4.35 -6.98 -6.05
C GLU A 124 5.61 -7.66 -5.46
N ARG A 125 6.02 -8.83 -5.97
CA ARG A 125 7.17 -9.60 -5.49
C ARG A 125 8.49 -9.11 -6.09
N VAL A 126 9.59 -9.36 -5.37
CA VAL A 126 10.93 -8.91 -5.78
C VAL A 126 11.40 -9.65 -7.03
N GLU A 127 11.21 -10.96 -7.07
CA GLU A 127 11.59 -11.84 -8.18
C GLU A 127 10.95 -11.44 -9.52
N ASN A 128 9.82 -10.73 -9.50
CA ASN A 128 9.07 -10.32 -10.69
C ASN A 128 9.17 -8.81 -10.99
N GLY A 129 9.95 -8.04 -10.21
CA GLY A 129 10.25 -6.62 -10.48
C GLY A 129 9.89 -5.63 -9.37
N ASP A 130 9.16 -6.04 -8.33
CA ASP A 130 8.72 -5.20 -7.21
C ASP A 130 8.03 -3.90 -7.67
N PHE A 131 6.83 -4.02 -8.24
CA PHE A 131 6.02 -2.89 -8.69
C PHE A 131 4.52 -3.05 -8.45
N ASN A 132 3.81 -1.90 -8.35
CA ASN A 132 2.37 -1.84 -8.16
C ASN A 132 1.77 -0.62 -8.90
N TRP A 133 0.58 -0.76 -9.46
CA TRP A 133 -0.21 0.39 -9.92
C TRP A 133 -0.74 1.19 -8.74
N ILE A 134 -0.56 2.51 -8.81
CA ILE A 134 -1.09 3.48 -7.83
C ILE A 134 -2.30 4.22 -8.41
N VAL A 135 -2.28 4.46 -9.73
CA VAL A 135 -3.43 4.90 -10.52
C VAL A 135 -3.40 4.07 -11.81
N PRO A 136 -4.33 3.13 -12.04
CA PRO A 136 -4.33 2.28 -13.23
C PRO A 136 -4.23 3.09 -14.51
N GLY A 137 -3.36 2.66 -15.43
CA GLY A 137 -3.13 3.36 -16.71
C GLY A 137 -2.44 4.73 -16.61
N LYS A 138 -2.06 5.22 -15.41
CA LYS A 138 -1.32 6.49 -15.26
C LYS A 138 -0.07 6.43 -14.39
N PHE A 139 -0.06 5.72 -13.26
CA PHE A 139 1.09 5.64 -12.37
C PHE A 139 1.43 4.23 -11.91
N LEU A 140 2.62 3.78 -12.29
CA LEU A 140 3.25 2.54 -11.84
C LEU A 140 4.42 2.87 -10.91
N ALA A 141 4.36 2.44 -9.65
CA ALA A 141 5.43 2.66 -8.67
C ALA A 141 6.30 1.40 -8.58
N PHE A 142 7.61 1.53 -8.82
CA PHE A 142 8.51 0.38 -8.90
C PHE A 142 9.86 0.54 -8.18
N SER A 143 10.50 -0.58 -7.87
CA SER A 143 11.90 -0.62 -7.39
C SER A 143 12.87 -0.23 -8.51
N GLY A 144 13.88 0.59 -8.20
CA GLY A 144 14.83 1.04 -9.21
C GLY A 144 15.62 -0.10 -9.91
N PRO A 145 15.78 -0.07 -11.24
CA PRO A 145 16.66 -1.00 -11.95
C PRO A 145 18.13 -0.89 -11.54
N HIS A 146 18.91 -1.91 -11.93
CA HIS A 146 20.36 -2.04 -11.72
C HIS A 146 21.13 -2.14 -13.05
N PRO A 147 22.48 -2.08 -13.08
CA PRO A 147 23.24 -2.14 -14.33
C PRO A 147 23.13 -3.48 -15.07
N LYS A 148 22.85 -4.58 -14.36
CA LYS A 148 22.69 -5.93 -14.91
C LYS A 148 21.67 -6.70 -14.08
N SER A 149 20.89 -7.57 -14.71
CA SER A 149 20.10 -8.55 -13.98
C SER A 149 21.04 -9.61 -13.41
N LYS A 150 21.00 -9.83 -12.09
CA LYS A 150 21.80 -10.84 -11.39
C LYS A 150 21.13 -11.25 -10.09
N ILE A 151 21.40 -12.45 -9.61
CA ILE A 151 21.08 -12.84 -8.23
C ILE A 151 22.30 -12.49 -7.37
N GLU A 152 22.12 -11.66 -6.36
CA GLU A 152 23.16 -11.23 -5.43
C GLU A 152 22.74 -11.59 -4.01
N ASN A 153 23.46 -12.50 -3.34
CA ASN A 153 23.10 -13.04 -2.03
C ASN A 153 21.65 -13.58 -1.95
N GLY A 154 21.18 -14.20 -3.04
CA GLY A 154 19.80 -14.69 -3.18
C GLY A 154 18.77 -13.63 -3.60
N TYR A 155 19.13 -12.35 -3.63
CA TYR A 155 18.25 -11.24 -4.02
C TYR A 155 18.32 -11.00 -5.53
N PRO A 156 17.19 -11.10 -6.27
CA PRO A 156 17.17 -10.83 -7.71
C PRO A 156 17.20 -9.33 -7.98
N LEU A 157 18.25 -8.88 -8.65
CA LEU A 157 18.36 -7.56 -9.26
C LEU A 157 17.85 -7.62 -10.70
N HIS A 158 17.14 -6.57 -11.10
CA HIS A 158 16.58 -6.42 -12.44
C HIS A 158 17.23 -5.25 -13.18
N ALA A 159 17.71 -5.49 -14.40
CA ALA A 159 18.06 -4.44 -15.35
C ALA A 159 16.80 -3.81 -15.97
N PRO A 160 16.89 -2.63 -16.63
CA PRO A 160 15.77 -1.98 -17.31
C PRO A 160 14.94 -2.91 -18.20
N GLU A 161 15.59 -3.81 -18.94
CA GLU A 161 14.97 -4.68 -19.94
C GLU A 161 13.93 -5.64 -19.36
N ALA A 162 14.09 -6.04 -18.08
CA ALA A 162 13.12 -6.90 -17.40
C ALA A 162 11.72 -6.27 -17.31
N TYR A 163 11.65 -4.94 -17.30
CA TYR A 163 10.40 -4.18 -17.21
C TYR A 163 9.77 -3.92 -18.59
N PHE A 164 10.55 -3.96 -19.69
CA PHE A 164 10.08 -3.52 -21.01
C PHE A 164 8.84 -4.27 -21.54
N PRO A 165 8.70 -5.61 -21.40
CA PRO A 165 7.52 -6.31 -21.90
C PRO A 165 6.23 -5.84 -21.21
N TYR A 166 6.28 -5.66 -19.88
CA TYR A 166 5.14 -5.16 -19.12
C TYR A 166 4.86 -3.68 -19.43
N PHE A 167 5.91 -2.85 -19.46
CA PHE A 167 5.78 -1.41 -19.74
C PHE A 167 5.15 -1.17 -21.14
N LYS A 168 5.54 -1.94 -22.16
CA LYS A 168 4.92 -1.86 -23.49
C LYS A 168 3.50 -2.42 -23.54
N LYS A 169 3.22 -3.56 -22.89
CA LYS A 169 1.86 -4.14 -22.76
C LYS A 169 0.87 -3.14 -22.17
N HIS A 170 1.29 -2.36 -21.17
CA HIS A 170 0.43 -1.47 -20.39
C HIS A 170 0.63 0.03 -20.70
N ASN A 171 1.09 0.36 -21.91
CA ASN A 171 1.23 1.74 -22.43
C ASN A 171 1.98 2.71 -21.48
N VAL A 172 3.07 2.26 -20.87
CA VAL A 172 4.02 3.14 -20.18
C VAL A 172 4.85 3.85 -21.24
N THR A 173 4.78 5.18 -21.28
CA THR A 173 5.54 6.01 -22.24
C THR A 173 6.76 6.67 -21.61
N ALA A 174 6.73 6.91 -20.29
CA ALA A 174 7.74 7.69 -19.59
C ALA A 174 8.22 7.00 -18.29
N VAL A 175 9.51 7.16 -17.99
CA VAL A 175 10.16 6.67 -16.79
C VAL A 175 10.80 7.83 -16.01
N VAL A 176 10.48 7.94 -14.72
CA VAL A 176 11.01 8.99 -13.83
C VAL A 176 11.88 8.36 -12.74
N ARG A 177 13.15 8.76 -12.69
CA ARG A 177 14.15 8.32 -11.70
C ARG A 177 14.38 9.39 -10.64
N LEU A 178 14.24 9.00 -9.37
CA LEU A 178 14.35 9.90 -8.21
C LEU A 178 15.63 9.69 -7.36
N ASN A 179 16.51 8.78 -7.76
CA ASN A 179 17.73 8.39 -7.03
C ASN A 179 19.02 8.55 -7.86
N LYS A 180 20.19 8.47 -7.20
CA LYS A 180 21.52 8.46 -7.86
C LYS A 180 21.51 7.49 -9.05
N LYS A 181 22.18 7.86 -10.14
CA LYS A 181 22.19 7.10 -11.40
C LYS A 181 22.89 5.75 -11.17
N VAL A 182 22.11 4.66 -11.18
CA VAL A 182 22.57 3.27 -10.99
C VAL A 182 22.33 2.40 -12.24
N TYR A 183 22.00 3.02 -13.35
CA TYR A 183 21.92 2.44 -14.70
C TYR A 183 21.94 3.60 -15.72
N GLU A 184 22.22 3.31 -16.98
CA GLU A 184 22.20 4.33 -18.04
C GLU A 184 20.77 4.62 -18.53
N ALA A 185 20.38 5.90 -18.54
CA ALA A 185 19.06 6.33 -19.02
C ALA A 185 18.79 5.91 -20.47
N LYS A 186 19.84 5.85 -21.30
CA LYS A 186 19.80 5.41 -22.70
C LYS A 186 19.05 4.10 -22.90
N ARG A 187 19.19 3.13 -21.99
CA ARG A 187 18.54 1.82 -22.10
C ARG A 187 17.02 1.92 -22.16
N PHE A 188 16.42 2.94 -21.53
CA PHE A 188 14.98 3.21 -21.68
C PHE A 188 14.67 4.00 -22.97
N THR A 189 15.48 5.00 -23.34
CA THR A 189 15.23 5.80 -24.56
C THR A 189 15.39 4.99 -25.84
N ASP A 190 16.43 4.16 -25.91
CA ASP A 190 16.75 3.28 -27.04
C ASP A 190 15.69 2.17 -27.18
N ALA A 191 14.97 1.86 -26.10
CA ALA A 191 13.80 0.97 -26.10
C ALA A 191 12.48 1.67 -26.42
N GLY A 192 12.46 3.00 -26.58
CA GLY A 192 11.28 3.80 -26.95
C GLY A 192 10.53 4.46 -25.79
N PHE A 193 11.15 4.60 -24.61
CA PHE A 193 10.55 5.28 -23.45
C PHE A 193 11.23 6.63 -23.17
N GLU A 194 10.45 7.67 -22.86
CA GLU A 194 11.00 8.92 -22.32
C GLU A 194 11.66 8.67 -20.96
N HIS A 195 12.78 9.32 -20.66
CA HIS A 195 13.48 9.16 -19.38
C HIS A 195 13.81 10.50 -18.73
N TYR A 196 13.47 10.63 -17.44
CA TYR A 196 13.61 11.86 -16.68
C TYR A 196 14.32 11.64 -15.33
N ASP A 197 15.46 12.31 -15.13
CA ASP A 197 16.16 12.39 -13.84
C ASP A 197 15.62 13.55 -13.00
N LEU A 198 14.95 13.24 -11.88
CA LEU A 198 14.46 14.19 -10.87
C LEU A 198 15.00 13.81 -9.49
N PHE A 199 16.33 13.88 -9.34
CA PHE A 199 17.04 13.44 -8.14
C PHE A 199 16.75 14.31 -6.90
N PHE A 200 16.50 13.65 -5.77
CA PHE A 200 16.61 14.23 -4.42
C PHE A 200 17.06 13.17 -3.41
N LEU A 201 17.54 13.59 -2.23
CA LEU A 201 18.19 12.72 -1.25
C LEU A 201 17.25 11.64 -0.67
N ASP A 202 17.82 10.50 -0.26
CA ASP A 202 17.02 9.41 0.31
C ASP A 202 16.49 9.78 1.70
N GLY A 203 15.22 9.51 1.96
CA GLY A 203 14.52 9.97 3.18
C GLY A 203 14.15 11.46 3.23
N SER A 204 14.63 12.30 2.31
CA SER A 204 14.28 13.74 2.27
C SER A 204 12.95 14.01 1.55
N THR A 205 12.52 15.27 1.58
CA THR A 205 11.39 15.81 0.81
C THR A 205 11.89 16.39 -0.54
N PRO A 206 11.02 16.48 -1.57
CA PRO A 206 11.34 17.13 -2.84
C PRO A 206 11.16 18.65 -2.76
N SER A 207 11.93 19.41 -3.54
CA SER A 207 11.76 20.86 -3.67
C SER A 207 10.56 21.23 -4.55
N ASP A 208 10.05 22.45 -4.42
CA ASP A 208 9.00 23.00 -5.27
C ASP A 208 9.38 23.09 -6.76
N SER A 209 10.67 23.09 -7.10
CA SER A 209 11.12 22.95 -8.50
C SER A 209 10.97 21.50 -9.00
N ILE A 210 11.32 20.51 -8.18
CA ILE A 210 11.11 19.08 -8.50
C ILE A 210 9.63 18.75 -8.60
N VAL A 211 8.79 19.23 -7.66
CA VAL A 211 7.33 19.01 -7.70
C VAL A 211 6.71 19.60 -8.96
N ARG A 212 7.02 20.87 -9.30
CA ARG A 212 6.50 21.50 -10.53
C ARG A 212 6.96 20.77 -11.81
N ARG A 213 8.23 20.35 -11.88
CA ARG A 213 8.74 19.61 -13.05
C ARG A 213 8.12 18.22 -13.17
N PHE A 214 7.95 17.50 -12.05
CA PHE A 214 7.24 16.22 -12.03
C PHE A 214 5.78 16.36 -12.52
N LEU A 215 5.04 17.34 -12.00
CA LEU A 215 3.67 17.61 -12.41
C LEU A 215 3.57 17.92 -13.91
N SER A 216 4.44 18.79 -14.43
CA SER A 216 4.50 19.15 -15.86
C SER A 216 4.78 17.94 -16.76
N ILE A 217 5.72 17.06 -16.39
CA ILE A 217 5.98 15.80 -17.11
C ILE A 217 4.73 14.90 -17.09
N CYS A 218 4.09 14.73 -15.93
CA CYS A 218 2.93 13.85 -15.80
C CYS A 218 1.69 14.36 -16.54
N GLU A 219 1.53 15.68 -16.62
CA GLU A 219 0.47 16.38 -17.36
C GLU A 219 0.69 16.38 -18.88
N SER A 220 1.93 16.19 -19.33
CA SER A 220 2.29 16.14 -20.76
C SER A 220 2.39 14.71 -21.32
N ALA A 221 2.68 13.71 -20.48
CA ALA A 221 2.88 12.33 -20.90
C ALA A 221 1.59 11.69 -21.45
N GLY A 222 1.64 11.25 -22.71
CA GLY A 222 0.52 10.65 -23.45
C GLY A 222 0.09 9.24 -23.01
N GLY A 223 0.83 8.61 -22.09
CA GLY A 223 0.47 7.33 -21.49
C GLY A 223 0.76 7.26 -19.99
N ALA A 224 1.00 6.04 -19.51
CA ALA A 224 1.37 5.77 -18.13
C ALA A 224 2.83 6.18 -17.84
N ILE A 225 3.09 6.59 -16.60
CA ILE A 225 4.41 6.95 -16.11
C ILE A 225 4.85 5.93 -15.06
N ALA A 226 6.01 5.31 -15.28
CA ALA A 226 6.66 4.46 -14.29
C ALA A 226 7.63 5.31 -13.44
N VAL A 227 7.41 5.37 -12.14
CA VAL A 227 8.19 6.22 -11.21
C VAL A 227 8.94 5.34 -10.22
N HIS A 228 10.26 5.53 -10.11
CA HIS A 228 11.08 4.82 -9.13
C HIS A 228 12.03 5.71 -8.34
N CYS A 229 12.33 5.28 -7.14
CA CYS A 229 13.50 5.70 -6.37
C CYS A 229 14.37 4.47 -6.13
N LYS A 230 14.99 4.34 -4.94
CA LYS A 230 15.68 3.09 -4.60
C LYS A 230 14.68 1.95 -4.34
N ALA A 231 13.84 2.02 -3.30
CA ALA A 231 12.84 0.97 -3.01
C ALA A 231 11.45 1.21 -3.68
N GLY A 232 11.26 2.34 -4.36
CA GLY A 232 9.94 2.68 -4.94
C GLY A 232 8.85 3.01 -3.92
N LEU A 233 9.21 3.42 -2.70
CA LEU A 233 8.29 3.61 -1.57
C LEU A 233 8.15 5.08 -1.15
N GLY A 234 9.16 5.64 -0.48
CA GLY A 234 9.12 7.02 0.05
C GLY A 234 9.00 8.08 -1.05
N ARG A 235 10.14 8.50 -1.61
CA ARG A 235 10.26 9.52 -2.67
C ARG A 235 9.25 9.35 -3.83
N THR A 236 9.05 8.10 -4.26
CA THR A 236 8.10 7.72 -5.32
C THR A 236 6.66 8.02 -4.92
N GLY A 237 6.23 7.53 -3.74
CA GLY A 237 4.89 7.81 -3.22
C GLY A 237 4.65 9.31 -2.99
N THR A 238 5.66 10.06 -2.53
CA THR A 238 5.55 11.51 -2.31
C THR A 238 5.17 12.27 -3.59
N LEU A 239 5.88 12.04 -4.70
CA LEU A 239 5.59 12.77 -5.94
C LEU A 239 4.29 12.33 -6.61
N ILE A 240 3.97 11.02 -6.60
CA ILE A 240 2.66 10.53 -7.08
C ILE A 240 1.52 11.14 -6.23
N ALA A 241 1.70 11.23 -4.91
CA ALA A 241 0.73 11.88 -4.02
C ALA A 241 0.54 13.37 -4.36
N CYS A 242 1.61 14.11 -4.68
CA CYS A 242 1.48 15.51 -5.13
C CYS A 242 0.60 15.64 -6.39
N TYR A 243 0.74 14.72 -7.36
CA TYR A 243 -0.16 14.68 -8.52
C TYR A 243 -1.60 14.36 -8.11
N VAL A 244 -1.81 13.33 -7.28
CA VAL A 244 -3.18 12.88 -6.96
C VAL A 244 -3.95 13.92 -6.12
N MET A 245 -3.29 14.59 -5.17
CA MET A 245 -3.90 15.72 -4.45
C MET A 245 -4.24 16.88 -5.40
N LYS A 246 -3.35 17.24 -6.34
CA LYS A 246 -3.64 18.29 -7.34
C LYS A 246 -4.83 17.93 -8.21
N HIS A 247 -4.81 16.76 -8.84
CA HIS A 247 -5.74 16.42 -9.92
C HIS A 247 -7.07 15.84 -9.45
N TYR A 248 -7.11 15.13 -8.32
CA TYR A 248 -8.33 14.49 -7.78
C TYR A 248 -8.79 15.04 -6.43
N ARG A 249 -8.12 16.06 -5.87
CA ARG A 249 -8.49 16.76 -4.62
C ARG A 249 -8.49 15.88 -3.35
N PHE A 250 -7.76 14.78 -3.34
CA PHE A 250 -7.54 13.98 -2.12
C PHE A 250 -6.85 14.84 -1.04
N THR A 251 -7.17 14.60 0.23
CA THR A 251 -6.33 15.04 1.35
C THR A 251 -5.02 14.26 1.40
N HIS A 252 -4.03 14.79 2.12
CA HIS A 252 -2.76 14.12 2.39
C HIS A 252 -2.98 12.76 3.09
N ALA A 253 -3.94 12.67 4.01
CA ALA A 253 -4.25 11.46 4.76
C ALA A 253 -4.88 10.38 3.85
N GLU A 254 -5.87 10.74 3.01
CA GLU A 254 -6.50 9.83 2.06
C GLU A 254 -5.50 9.28 1.04
N ILE A 255 -4.59 10.13 0.51
CA ILE A 255 -3.61 9.65 -0.46
C ILE A 255 -2.50 8.81 0.19
N ILE A 256 -2.07 9.14 1.42
CA ILE A 256 -1.15 8.26 2.17
C ILE A 256 -1.78 6.89 2.42
N ALA A 257 -3.08 6.83 2.76
CA ALA A 257 -3.81 5.58 2.90
C ALA A 257 -3.91 4.82 1.57
N TRP A 258 -4.35 5.47 0.49
CA TRP A 258 -4.51 4.82 -0.82
C TRP A 258 -3.21 4.26 -1.38
N ILE A 259 -2.12 5.05 -1.38
CA ILE A 259 -0.82 4.57 -1.88
C ILE A 259 -0.29 3.41 -1.01
N ARG A 260 -0.58 3.37 0.31
CA ARG A 260 -0.20 2.24 1.17
C ARG A 260 -1.06 0.98 0.96
N ILE A 261 -2.33 1.11 0.56
CA ILE A 261 -3.17 -0.02 0.15
C ILE A 261 -2.66 -0.61 -1.17
N CYS A 262 -2.27 0.25 -2.12
CA CYS A 262 -1.71 -0.18 -3.41
C CYS A 262 -0.26 -0.71 -3.31
N ARG A 263 0.54 -0.14 -2.40
CA ARG A 263 1.97 -0.45 -2.22
C ARG A 263 2.40 -0.16 -0.77
N PRO A 264 2.33 -1.15 0.13
CA PRO A 264 2.69 -1.02 1.54
C PRO A 264 4.07 -0.39 1.79
N GLY A 265 4.21 0.36 2.88
CA GLY A 265 5.45 1.07 3.25
C GLY A 265 5.72 2.38 2.48
N SER A 266 4.86 2.78 1.56
CA SER A 266 5.01 4.04 0.80
C SER A 266 4.86 5.31 1.65
N ILE A 267 5.56 6.39 1.24
CA ILE A 267 5.65 7.72 1.90
C ILE A 267 6.17 7.63 3.34
N ILE A 268 7.41 8.05 3.59
CA ILE A 268 8.16 7.68 4.80
C ILE A 268 8.62 8.92 5.59
N GLY A 269 8.34 8.93 6.90
CA GLY A 269 8.88 9.93 7.83
C GLY A 269 8.42 11.36 7.49
N PRO A 270 9.35 12.34 7.37
CA PRO A 270 9.02 13.75 7.06
C PRO A 270 8.20 13.96 5.77
N GLN A 271 8.25 13.00 4.84
CA GLN A 271 7.47 13.03 3.60
C GLN A 271 5.94 13.03 3.84
N GLN A 272 5.47 12.70 5.05
CA GLN A 272 4.05 12.74 5.41
C GLN A 272 3.60 14.19 5.68
N HIS A 273 4.30 14.91 6.56
CA HIS A 273 4.03 16.33 6.86
C HIS A 273 4.23 17.24 5.65
N PHE A 274 5.19 16.93 4.78
CA PHE A 274 5.34 17.63 3.50
C PHE A 274 4.07 17.56 2.63
N LEU A 275 3.32 16.46 2.64
CA LEU A 275 2.07 16.35 1.87
C LEU A 275 0.93 17.13 2.54
N GLU A 276 0.89 17.16 3.88
CA GLU A 276 0.01 17.99 4.69
C GLU A 276 0.22 19.48 4.37
N GLU A 277 1.46 19.97 4.45
CA GLU A 277 1.86 21.34 4.07
C GLU A 277 1.49 21.71 2.62
N LYS A 278 1.71 20.79 1.66
CA LYS A 278 1.46 21.06 0.23
C LYS A 278 0.01 20.90 -0.19
N GLN A 279 -0.86 20.27 0.60
CA GLN A 279 -2.25 19.94 0.22
C GLN A 279 -3.01 21.15 -0.32
N ALA A 280 -3.05 22.26 0.45
CA ALA A 280 -3.82 23.45 0.08
C ALA A 280 -3.34 24.09 -1.23
N SER A 281 -2.02 24.23 -1.39
CA SER A 281 -1.42 24.78 -2.62
C SER A 281 -1.68 23.90 -3.84
N LEU A 282 -1.56 22.57 -3.69
CA LEU A 282 -1.83 21.63 -4.77
C LEU A 282 -3.31 21.60 -5.17
N TRP A 283 -4.23 21.69 -4.21
CA TRP A 283 -5.67 21.83 -4.48
C TRP A 283 -5.99 23.08 -5.32
N VAL A 284 -5.44 24.24 -4.94
CA VAL A 284 -5.62 25.51 -5.68
C VAL A 284 -5.03 25.42 -7.09
N GLN A 285 -3.81 24.89 -7.23
CA GLN A 285 -3.20 24.63 -8.55
C GLN A 285 -4.05 23.65 -9.39
N GLY A 286 -4.72 22.70 -8.75
CA GLY A 286 -5.66 21.77 -9.37
C GLY A 286 -6.93 22.43 -9.88
N ASP A 287 -7.53 23.33 -9.09
CA ASP A 287 -8.72 24.06 -9.49
C ASP A 287 -8.43 25.03 -10.64
N ILE A 288 -7.28 25.72 -10.62
CA ILE A 288 -6.80 26.54 -11.73
C ILE A 288 -6.59 25.68 -12.98
N PHE A 289 -5.98 24.50 -12.86
CA PHE A 289 -5.75 23.58 -13.97
C PHE A 289 -7.06 23.07 -14.60
N ARG A 290 -7.99 22.59 -13.77
CA ARG A 290 -9.32 22.12 -14.22
C ARG A 290 -10.16 23.24 -14.84
N SER A 291 -10.07 24.46 -14.30
CA SER A 291 -10.72 25.65 -14.87
C SER A 291 -10.16 25.98 -16.27
N LYS A 292 -8.83 26.01 -16.43
CA LYS A 292 -8.18 26.25 -17.73
C LYS A 292 -8.51 25.20 -18.79
N LEU A 293 -8.76 23.94 -18.40
CA LEU A 293 -9.22 22.90 -19.35
C LEU A 293 -10.66 23.12 -19.81
N LYS A 294 -11.58 23.47 -18.90
CA LYS A 294 -12.97 23.81 -19.25
C LYS A 294 -13.09 25.06 -20.12
N ASN A 295 -12.17 26.01 -19.93
CA ASN A 295 -12.16 27.29 -20.65
C ASN A 295 -11.30 27.27 -21.92
N ARG A 296 -10.81 26.10 -22.37
CA ARG A 296 -10.34 25.96 -23.76
C ARG A 296 -11.57 25.94 -24.65
N PRO A 297 -11.72 26.87 -25.63
CA PRO A 297 -12.82 26.77 -26.58
C PRO A 297 -12.67 25.46 -27.36
N SER A 298 -13.77 24.74 -27.55
CA SER A 298 -13.84 23.64 -28.52
C SER A 298 -13.41 24.18 -29.89
N SER A 299 -12.51 23.46 -30.57
CA SER A 299 -11.92 23.89 -31.85
C SER A 299 -12.88 23.68 -33.03
N GLU A 300 -14.10 24.20 -32.91
CA GLU A 300 -15.09 24.32 -33.98
C GLU A 300 -16.14 25.38 -33.58
N GLY A 301 -16.22 26.48 -34.34
CA GLY A 301 -17.47 27.25 -34.46
C GLY A 301 -17.74 28.47 -33.57
N SER A 302 -16.80 29.06 -32.81
CA SER A 302 -17.06 30.38 -32.17
C SER A 302 -15.81 31.22 -31.85
N ILE A 303 -15.25 31.88 -32.87
CA ILE A 303 -14.17 32.89 -32.70
C ILE A 303 -14.48 34.21 -33.47
N ASN A 304 -15.35 34.15 -34.49
CA ASN A 304 -15.55 35.25 -35.45
C ASN A 304 -16.50 36.38 -35.00
N SER A 305 -17.00 36.38 -33.76
CA SER A 305 -17.98 37.39 -33.28
C SER A 305 -17.48 38.29 -32.14
N ILE A 306 -16.22 38.16 -31.72
CA ILE A 306 -15.63 38.97 -30.64
C ILE A 306 -14.43 39.81 -31.15
N LEU A 307 -13.77 39.36 -32.23
CA LEU A 307 -12.66 40.08 -32.87
C LEU A 307 -13.09 41.27 -33.75
N SER A 308 -14.39 41.54 -33.89
CA SER A 308 -14.94 42.60 -34.76
C SER A 308 -15.19 43.94 -34.05
N SER A 309 -14.69 44.13 -32.81
CA SER A 309 -15.13 45.25 -31.95
C SER A 309 -14.06 45.83 -31.03
N LEU A 310 -12.78 45.50 -31.20
CA LEU A 310 -11.66 46.04 -30.42
C LEU A 310 -10.40 46.37 -31.25
N ASP A 311 -10.57 46.70 -32.53
CA ASP A 311 -9.52 47.34 -33.33
C ASP A 311 -9.57 48.87 -33.18
N ASP A 312 -9.21 49.39 -31.99
CA ASP A 312 -8.43 50.64 -31.88
C ASP A 312 -7.91 50.88 -30.44
N MET A 313 -6.64 50.53 -30.20
CA MET A 313 -5.80 51.14 -29.14
C MET A 313 -4.34 50.66 -29.28
N SER A 314 -3.60 51.30 -30.17
CA SER A 314 -2.16 51.08 -30.31
C SER A 314 -1.39 51.59 -29.07
N ILE A 315 -0.56 50.73 -28.47
CA ILE A 315 0.57 51.18 -27.63
C ILE A 315 1.85 50.46 -28.04
N SER A 316 2.84 51.22 -28.50
CA SER A 316 4.10 50.72 -29.04
C SER A 316 5.08 50.34 -27.93
N GLY A 317 5.22 49.05 -27.65
CA GLY A 317 6.23 48.50 -26.74
C GLY A 317 7.23 47.59 -27.46
N SER A 318 8.44 48.08 -27.70
CA SER A 318 9.48 47.32 -28.42
C SER A 318 9.93 46.07 -27.65
N PHE A 319 9.54 44.89 -28.13
CA PHE A 319 10.21 43.63 -27.79
C PHE A 319 11.07 43.17 -28.97
N SER A 320 12.37 43.41 -28.84
CA SER A 320 13.39 42.91 -29.75
C SER A 320 13.42 41.38 -29.77
N LYS A 321 13.72 40.79 -30.93
CA LYS A 321 13.99 39.35 -31.05
C LYS A 321 15.14 38.97 -30.11
N ILE A 322 14.88 38.09 -29.15
CA ILE A 322 15.92 37.31 -28.49
C ILE A 322 15.72 35.83 -28.88
N GLN A 323 16.46 35.41 -29.90
CA GLN A 323 16.74 33.99 -30.11
C GLN A 323 17.86 33.59 -29.14
N ASN A 324 17.51 33.00 -28.00
CA ASN A 324 18.49 32.36 -27.12
C ASN A 324 18.21 30.86 -27.02
N MET A 325 19.01 30.09 -27.77
CA MET A 325 19.20 28.66 -27.53
C MET A 325 20.10 28.52 -26.29
N GLU A 326 19.53 28.53 -25.08
CA GLU A 326 20.32 28.35 -23.86
C GLU A 326 20.81 26.90 -23.74
N ARG A 327 22.00 26.71 -24.32
CA ARG A 327 22.86 25.55 -24.19
C ARG A 327 23.26 25.41 -22.72
N PHE A 328 22.48 24.68 -21.93
CA PHE A 328 22.81 24.39 -20.53
C PHE A 328 24.22 23.80 -20.44
N GLY A 329 25.11 24.55 -19.79
CA GLY A 329 26.49 24.13 -19.62
C GLY A 329 26.58 22.86 -18.79
N GLU A 330 27.42 21.93 -19.23
CA GLU A 330 27.91 20.86 -18.38
C GLU A 330 28.83 21.49 -17.33
N ASN A 331 28.26 21.82 -16.17
CA ASN A 331 29.03 22.08 -14.97
C ASN A 331 29.69 20.75 -14.55
N ASN A 332 30.85 20.47 -15.15
CA ASN A 332 31.79 19.48 -14.66
C ASN A 332 32.32 19.97 -13.30
N LEU A 333 31.55 19.70 -12.26
CA LEU A 333 32.11 19.48 -10.95
C LEU A 333 32.88 18.17 -11.04
N GLU A 334 34.19 18.29 -11.17
CA GLU A 334 35.13 17.20 -10.90
C GLU A 334 35.06 16.93 -9.39
N ASP A 335 34.12 16.08 -8.98
CA ASP A 335 33.92 15.65 -7.59
C ASP A 335 35.12 14.81 -7.11
N ASP A 336 36.26 15.46 -6.83
CA ASP A 336 37.48 14.83 -6.28
C ASP A 336 37.30 14.34 -4.81
N ASP A 337 36.07 14.41 -4.30
CA ASP A 337 35.59 13.84 -3.03
C ASP A 337 35.10 12.37 -3.16
N ASP A 338 35.07 11.75 -4.35
CA ASP A 338 34.46 10.41 -4.60
C ASP A 338 35.22 9.19 -3.99
N VAL A 339 36.12 9.48 -3.04
CA VAL A 339 36.89 8.48 -2.27
C VAL A 339 36.18 8.12 -0.96
N GLU A 340 35.57 9.06 -0.23
CA GLU A 340 35.15 8.85 1.18
C GLU A 340 33.64 8.55 1.41
N MET A 341 32.83 8.46 0.36
CA MET A 341 31.39 8.13 0.45
C MET A 341 31.02 6.67 0.17
N LYS A 342 32.00 5.76 0.09
CA LYS A 342 31.75 4.32 -0.11
C LYS A 342 31.12 3.69 1.14
N ASN A 343 30.10 2.84 0.91
CA ASN A 343 29.47 1.91 1.87
C ASN A 343 28.57 2.46 3.01
N LYS A 344 28.09 3.72 2.97
CA LYS A 344 26.98 4.15 3.87
C LYS A 344 25.62 3.63 3.37
N ILE A 345 25.07 2.63 4.05
CA ILE A 345 23.79 1.96 3.71
C ILE A 345 22.58 2.91 3.82
N THR A 346 21.81 3.06 2.73
CA THR A 346 20.68 4.01 2.65
C THR A 346 19.38 3.43 3.22
N GLN A 347 18.35 4.27 3.42
CA GLN A 347 17.02 3.81 3.83
C GLN A 347 16.44 2.85 2.79
N GLY A 348 16.59 3.17 1.50
CA GLY A 348 16.15 2.35 0.38
C GLY A 348 16.89 1.00 0.22
N ASP A 349 18.10 0.83 0.78
CA ASP A 349 18.75 -0.48 0.85
C ASP A 349 18.08 -1.38 1.88
N LYS A 350 17.86 -0.84 3.09
CA LYS A 350 17.24 -1.56 4.21
C LYS A 350 15.86 -2.08 3.82
N LEU A 351 15.03 -1.21 3.22
CA LEU A 351 13.68 -1.56 2.75
C LEU A 351 13.68 -2.71 1.71
N ARG A 352 14.67 -2.74 0.82
CA ARG A 352 14.85 -3.82 -0.16
C ARG A 352 15.23 -5.16 0.48
N ALA A 353 16.20 -5.14 1.39
CA ALA A 353 16.64 -6.33 2.12
C ALA A 353 15.52 -6.90 3.01
N LEU A 354 14.68 -6.04 3.59
CA LEU A 354 13.46 -6.45 4.30
C LEU A 354 12.42 -7.06 3.36
N LYS A 355 12.28 -6.55 2.14
CA LYS A 355 11.35 -7.13 1.15
C LYS A 355 11.84 -8.47 0.59
N SER A 356 13.15 -8.70 0.51
CA SER A 356 13.72 -9.97 0.01
C SER A 356 13.62 -11.14 0.98
N GLN A 357 13.37 -10.89 2.27
CA GLN A 357 13.26 -11.93 3.30
C GLN A 357 11.83 -12.52 3.41
N ARG A 358 10.88 -12.00 2.62
CA ARG A 358 9.48 -12.44 2.61
C ARG A 358 9.37 -13.78 1.89
N GLN A 359 8.83 -14.77 2.58
CA GLN A 359 8.67 -16.12 2.03
C GLN A 359 7.63 -16.14 0.91
N PRO A 360 7.86 -16.84 -0.22
CA PRO A 360 6.86 -17.03 -1.26
C PRO A 360 5.63 -17.72 -0.67
N ARG A 361 4.51 -17.01 -0.59
CA ARG A 361 3.25 -17.61 -0.13
C ARG A 361 2.81 -18.67 -1.14
N SER A 362 2.55 -19.88 -0.66
CA SER A 362 1.75 -20.87 -1.37
C SER A 362 0.31 -20.37 -1.41
N SER A 363 -0.07 -19.74 -2.52
CA SER A 363 -1.43 -19.22 -2.71
C SER A 363 -2.44 -20.33 -2.45
N PRO A 364 -3.40 -20.16 -1.51
CA PRO A 364 -4.41 -21.18 -1.25
C PRO A 364 -5.29 -21.29 -2.48
N SER A 365 -5.05 -22.35 -3.27
CA SER A 365 -5.58 -22.45 -4.63
C SER A 365 -7.11 -22.33 -4.62
N CYS A 366 -7.61 -21.26 -5.24
CA CYS A 366 -9.02 -21.16 -5.62
C CYS A 366 -9.26 -22.00 -6.88
N ALA A 367 -8.92 -23.28 -6.81
CA ALA A 367 -9.20 -24.27 -7.83
C ALA A 367 -10.71 -24.47 -7.94
N PHE A 368 -11.34 -23.68 -8.81
CA PHE A 368 -12.70 -23.92 -9.28
C PHE A 368 -12.69 -25.22 -10.11
N ARG A 369 -12.96 -26.34 -9.46
CA ARG A 369 -13.50 -27.53 -10.11
C ARG A 369 -14.96 -27.70 -9.68
N SER A 370 -15.86 -27.54 -10.62
CA SER A 370 -17.31 -27.66 -10.41
C SER A 370 -17.76 -29.11 -10.58
N ASP A 371 -17.21 -30.01 -9.76
CA ASP A 371 -17.48 -31.45 -9.83
C ASP A 371 -17.73 -32.04 -8.42
N ASP A 372 -18.99 -32.07 -7.99
CA ASP A 372 -19.46 -33.07 -7.01
C ASP A 372 -21.00 -33.24 -7.10
N MET A 373 -21.46 -33.79 -8.22
CA MET A 373 -22.81 -34.37 -8.37
C MET A 373 -22.68 -35.83 -8.77
N LYS A 374 -22.73 -36.73 -7.78
CA LYS A 374 -22.56 -38.17 -7.98
C LYS A 374 -23.83 -38.81 -8.54
N GLY A 375 -23.78 -39.24 -9.80
CA GLY A 375 -24.65 -40.26 -10.38
C GLY A 375 -23.89 -41.59 -10.60
N PRO A 376 -24.57 -42.75 -10.58
CA PRO A 376 -23.95 -44.05 -10.85
C PRO A 376 -23.68 -44.25 -12.37
N PRO A 377 -22.69 -45.09 -12.74
CA PRO A 377 -22.29 -45.26 -14.14
C PRO A 377 -23.13 -46.31 -14.90
N PRO A 378 -23.41 -46.11 -16.21
CA PRO A 378 -23.92 -47.13 -17.11
C PRO A 378 -22.79 -48.06 -17.65
N PRO A 379 -23.11 -49.26 -18.19
CA PRO A 379 -22.14 -50.28 -18.56
C PRO A 379 -21.45 -50.06 -19.92
N SER A 380 -20.34 -50.77 -20.14
CA SER A 380 -19.49 -50.72 -21.33
C SER A 380 -19.77 -51.86 -22.33
N HIS A 381 -19.65 -51.58 -23.63
CA HIS A 381 -19.65 -52.59 -24.71
C HIS A 381 -18.53 -52.33 -25.75
N ALA A 382 -18.28 -53.33 -26.60
CA ALA A 382 -16.96 -53.62 -27.18
C ALA A 382 -16.50 -52.81 -28.42
N ARG A 383 -15.16 -52.65 -28.52
CA ARG A 383 -14.22 -52.97 -29.64
C ARG A 383 -14.82 -53.43 -31.00
N PRO A 384 -14.14 -53.19 -32.17
CA PRO A 384 -12.81 -53.80 -32.44
C PRO A 384 -11.78 -53.17 -33.45
N PHE A 385 -10.49 -53.51 -33.22
CA PHE A 385 -9.35 -53.81 -34.14
C PHE A 385 -8.99 -53.02 -35.43
N ARG A 386 -7.77 -52.45 -35.46
CA ARG A 386 -6.49 -52.88 -36.12
C ARG A 386 -5.37 -51.91 -35.65
N GLY A 387 -4.07 -52.17 -35.51
CA GLY A 387 -3.04 -52.93 -36.26
C GLY A 387 -1.93 -51.92 -36.64
N SER A 388 -0.60 -52.13 -36.56
CA SER A 388 0.24 -53.32 -36.26
C SER A 388 1.73 -52.93 -36.06
N ASN A 389 2.56 -53.82 -35.45
CA ASN A 389 4.05 -53.84 -35.45
C ASN A 389 4.78 -52.72 -34.65
N LYS A 390 6.03 -52.83 -34.12
CA LYS A 390 7.06 -53.90 -33.83
C LYS A 390 8.19 -53.22 -32.98
N ILE A 391 9.13 -53.84 -32.24
CA ILE A 391 9.39 -55.20 -31.69
C ILE A 391 10.55 -55.14 -30.64
N ASN A 392 10.65 -56.12 -29.72
CA ASN A 392 11.81 -56.43 -28.83
C ASN A 392 12.26 -55.40 -27.76
N SER A 393 12.90 -55.77 -26.63
CA SER A 393 13.30 -57.11 -26.11
C SER A 393 13.23 -57.20 -24.56
N SER A 394 12.94 -58.40 -24.05
CA SER A 394 13.09 -58.83 -22.63
C SER A 394 14.32 -59.79 -22.52
N PRO A 395 14.65 -60.58 -21.44
CA PRO A 395 13.76 -61.25 -20.44
C PRO A 395 14.24 -61.40 -18.97
N GLN A 396 13.31 -61.82 -18.07
CA GLN A 396 13.49 -62.51 -16.76
C GLN A 396 14.30 -61.78 -15.64
N GLY A 397 14.12 -61.94 -14.32
CA GLY A 397 13.20 -62.66 -13.41
C GLY A 397 13.67 -62.43 -11.93
N SER A 398 13.05 -62.88 -10.83
CA SER A 398 11.70 -63.42 -10.54
C SER A 398 11.51 -63.70 -9.02
N VAL A 399 10.34 -63.33 -8.43
CA VAL A 399 9.76 -63.82 -7.13
C VAL A 399 10.53 -63.55 -5.79
N SER A 400 9.98 -62.73 -4.87
CA SER A 400 9.57 -63.11 -3.48
C SER A 400 9.30 -61.97 -2.45
N SER A 401 8.25 -62.18 -1.65
CA SER A 401 8.05 -61.92 -0.19
C SER A 401 8.68 -60.74 0.60
N LEU A 402 7.79 -59.89 1.13
CA LEU A 402 7.62 -59.53 2.57
C LEU A 402 8.83 -59.08 3.44
N LYS A 403 8.92 -57.76 3.75
CA LYS A 403 8.69 -57.18 5.12
C LYS A 403 9.02 -55.68 5.23
N THR A 404 8.43 -55.02 6.22
CA THR A 404 8.72 -53.64 6.67
C THR A 404 9.78 -53.60 7.78
N PRO A 405 10.57 -52.52 7.89
CA PRO A 405 11.13 -52.07 9.17
C PRO A 405 10.42 -50.81 9.70
N LYS A 406 10.38 -50.68 11.03
CA LYS A 406 9.85 -49.54 11.80
C LYS A 406 10.81 -49.33 12.98
N VAL A 407 11.34 -48.13 13.16
CA VAL A 407 12.35 -47.83 14.20
C VAL A 407 11.89 -46.64 15.05
N ALA A 408 12.13 -46.73 16.36
CA ALA A 408 11.83 -45.69 17.35
C ALA A 408 12.92 -45.66 18.44
N PHE A 409 12.90 -44.60 19.26
CA PHE A 409 13.91 -44.24 20.27
C PHE A 409 14.08 -45.24 21.42
N PRO A 410 15.20 -45.09 22.17
CA PRO A 410 15.14 -45.09 23.64
C PRO A 410 15.63 -43.76 24.30
N PRO A 411 15.28 -43.47 25.57
CA PRO A 411 15.60 -42.22 26.28
C PRO A 411 16.50 -42.41 27.54
N SER A 412 16.86 -41.32 28.26
CA SER A 412 17.33 -41.22 29.68
C SER A 412 18.06 -39.86 29.90
N ALA A 413 18.06 -39.13 31.04
CA ALA A 413 17.25 -39.14 32.28
C ALA A 413 17.34 -37.76 33.03
N THR A 414 16.82 -37.71 34.26
CA THR A 414 16.35 -36.52 35.00
C THR A 414 17.39 -35.77 35.86
N ALA A 415 17.10 -34.47 36.06
CA ALA A 415 17.74 -33.41 36.86
C ALA A 415 18.45 -33.73 38.21
N LYS A 416 19.28 -32.75 38.65
CA LYS A 416 19.64 -32.50 40.07
C LYS A 416 19.65 -30.99 40.40
N ARG A 417 19.52 -30.66 41.69
CA ARG A 417 19.36 -29.29 42.24
C ARG A 417 20.29 -29.08 43.46
N ILE A 418 21.08 -28.01 43.44
CA ILE A 418 21.85 -27.37 44.54
C ILE A 418 21.95 -25.89 44.10
N SER A 419 21.57 -24.83 44.83
CA SER A 419 21.72 -24.38 46.24
C SER A 419 22.82 -23.30 46.38
N ARG A 420 22.69 -22.43 47.39
CA ARG A 420 23.34 -21.10 47.50
C ARG A 420 24.79 -21.14 48.01
N GLY A 421 25.58 -20.11 47.67
CA GLY A 421 26.89 -19.76 48.23
C GLY A 421 27.28 -18.32 47.85
N SER A 422 28.19 -17.66 48.58
CA SER A 422 28.42 -16.20 48.48
C SER A 422 29.83 -15.74 48.90
N LEU A 423 30.22 -14.51 48.51
CA LEU A 423 31.42 -13.74 48.92
C LEU A 423 32.76 -14.24 48.32
N SER A 424 33.79 -13.41 48.04
CA SER A 424 33.89 -11.93 47.94
C SER A 424 35.19 -11.47 47.22
N THR A 425 35.32 -10.14 47.03
CA THR A 425 36.58 -9.34 47.00
C THR A 425 37.65 -9.57 45.90
N GLY A 426 37.96 -8.49 45.17
CA GLY A 426 39.17 -8.30 44.35
C GLY A 426 39.06 -7.07 43.46
N ALA A 427 39.96 -6.08 43.56
CA ALA A 427 39.79 -4.77 42.91
C ALA A 427 41.09 -4.12 42.36
N SER A 428 40.99 -3.57 41.14
CA SER A 428 41.84 -2.54 40.52
C SER A 428 41.05 -1.92 39.34
N VAL A 429 40.88 -0.61 39.13
CA VAL A 429 41.87 0.51 38.99
C VAL A 429 42.72 0.25 37.73
N ARG A 430 42.81 1.09 36.67
CA ARG A 430 42.47 2.50 36.33
C ARG A 430 42.27 2.57 34.77
N SER A 431 41.87 3.63 34.04
CA SER A 431 41.31 4.98 34.28
C SER A 431 40.78 5.55 32.93
N PHE A 432 39.87 6.53 32.90
CA PHE A 432 39.74 7.53 31.81
C PHE A 432 39.06 8.82 32.29
N SER A 433 39.30 9.93 31.57
CA SER A 433 38.89 11.32 31.84
C SER A 433 39.03 12.12 30.50
N ILE A 434 38.62 13.37 30.28
CA ILE A 434 38.24 14.49 31.17
C ILE A 434 36.94 15.17 30.68
N HIS A 435 36.33 15.97 31.57
CA HIS A 435 35.34 17.03 31.32
C HIS A 435 35.69 18.03 30.18
N SER A 436 34.76 18.82 29.63
CA SER A 436 33.85 19.83 30.25
C SER A 436 32.43 19.86 29.62
N ARG A 437 31.32 20.31 30.25
CA ARG A 437 30.96 21.46 31.14
C ARG A 437 31.02 22.83 30.40
N LEU A 438 30.08 23.78 30.52
CA LEU A 438 29.09 24.17 31.56
C LEU A 438 27.61 23.81 31.16
N ALA A 439 26.57 23.74 32.00
CA ALA A 439 26.09 24.50 33.18
C ALA A 439 25.44 25.86 32.83
N SER A 440 24.37 26.38 33.46
CA SER A 440 23.49 26.02 34.61
C SER A 440 22.15 26.80 34.47
N SER A 441 20.99 26.48 35.08
CA SER A 441 20.62 26.40 36.52
C SER A 441 19.33 25.55 36.69
N LEU A 442 19.19 24.64 37.68
CA LEU A 442 18.83 24.83 39.11
C LEU A 442 17.41 25.41 39.33
N GLY A 443 16.56 24.89 40.24
CA GLY A 443 16.70 23.78 41.21
C GLY A 443 15.40 22.92 41.31
N ASN A 444 15.45 21.69 41.82
CA ASN A 444 15.34 21.28 43.24
C ASN A 444 13.92 21.46 43.83
N LEU A 445 13.34 20.51 44.58
CA LEU A 445 13.77 19.15 44.98
C LEU A 445 12.54 18.28 45.38
N ASN A 446 12.76 17.00 45.70
CA ASN A 446 11.76 16.10 46.31
C ASN A 446 11.62 16.40 47.84
N ALA A 447 10.74 15.81 48.67
CA ALA A 447 9.82 14.67 48.51
C ALA A 447 8.69 14.64 49.58
N GLU A 448 7.78 13.65 49.45
CA GLU A 448 7.15 12.84 50.52
C GLU A 448 6.11 13.37 51.55
N THR A 449 4.98 12.61 51.59
CA THR A 449 4.17 12.15 52.74
C THR A 449 3.30 13.12 53.58
N GLY A 450 2.10 12.62 53.92
CA GLY A 450 1.37 13.00 55.15
C GLY A 450 0.13 13.88 54.96
N GLY A 451 -1.02 13.39 55.43
CA GLY A 451 -2.17 14.20 55.88
C GLY A 451 -2.56 13.76 57.30
N PRO A 452 -3.77 14.07 57.83
CA PRO A 452 -4.86 14.87 57.27
C PRO A 452 -5.30 16.03 58.21
N GLU A 453 -6.37 16.77 57.86
CA GLU A 453 -7.47 17.25 58.75
C GLU A 453 -8.17 18.52 58.20
N LYS A 454 -9.50 18.39 58.05
CA LYS A 454 -10.58 19.39 58.30
C LYS A 454 -10.28 20.90 58.27
N ASN A 455 -10.96 21.62 57.37
CA ASN A 455 -12.06 22.51 57.81
C ASN A 455 -13.09 22.73 56.68
N ALA A 456 -14.25 23.29 57.01
CA ALA A 456 -15.48 23.21 56.19
C ALA A 456 -15.97 24.56 55.62
N LEU A 457 -17.18 24.53 55.00
CA LEU A 457 -17.94 25.63 54.38
C LEU A 457 -17.45 26.04 52.97
N LEU A 458 -18.29 26.19 51.93
CA LEU A 458 -19.76 26.09 51.78
C LEU A 458 -20.14 25.57 50.37
N ARG A 459 -21.36 25.03 50.22
CA ARG A 459 -22.02 24.74 48.90
C ARG A 459 -22.70 26.02 48.37
N PRO A 460 -22.93 26.14 47.05
CA PRO A 460 -24.22 25.70 46.50
C PRO A 460 -24.13 24.49 45.55
N SER A 461 -25.29 23.89 45.26
CA SER A 461 -25.47 22.78 44.33
C SER A 461 -26.13 23.24 43.03
N PHE A 462 -25.85 22.55 41.91
CA PHE A 462 -26.74 22.55 40.74
C PHE A 462 -27.04 21.13 40.30
N THR A 463 -28.32 20.80 40.19
CA THR A 463 -28.82 19.56 39.59
C THR A 463 -29.06 19.79 38.11
N GLY A 464 -28.60 18.87 37.25
CA GLY A 464 -28.79 18.97 35.80
C GLY A 464 -30.12 18.37 35.32
N LEU A 465 -30.46 18.64 34.07
CA LEU A 465 -31.29 17.77 33.22
C LEU A 465 -31.07 18.11 31.73
N SER A 466 -31.60 17.27 30.84
CA SER A 466 -31.30 17.28 29.40
C SER A 466 -32.16 18.25 28.58
N SER A 467 -31.64 18.68 27.43
CA SER A 467 -32.43 18.80 26.19
C SER A 467 -31.52 18.86 24.96
N SER A 468 -32.11 18.58 23.79
CA SER A 468 -31.46 18.56 22.48
C SER A 468 -31.48 19.92 21.79
N SER A 469 -30.58 20.14 20.83
CA SER A 469 -30.81 21.12 19.78
C SER A 469 -30.11 20.74 18.47
N SER A 470 -30.72 21.08 17.35
CA SER A 470 -30.33 20.62 16.01
C SER A 470 -29.72 21.74 15.17
N ALA A 471 -28.49 21.58 14.71
CA ALA A 471 -27.87 22.48 13.75
C ALA A 471 -28.45 22.26 12.35
N ARG A 472 -29.34 23.17 11.91
CA ARG A 472 -29.89 23.16 10.54
C ARG A 472 -28.93 23.90 9.61
N PHE A 473 -28.37 23.23 8.61
CA PHE A 473 -27.67 23.91 7.51
C PHE A 473 -28.66 24.25 6.39
N LEU A 474 -28.62 25.50 5.92
CA LEU A 474 -29.50 26.00 4.87
C LEU A 474 -29.07 25.45 3.50
N SER A 475 -29.97 24.75 2.82
CA SER A 475 -29.76 24.30 1.45
C SER A 475 -29.86 25.47 0.46
N ARG A 476 -28.84 25.62 -0.41
CA ARG A 476 -28.93 26.48 -1.59
C ARG A 476 -28.55 25.70 -2.83
N SER A 477 -29.55 25.16 -3.50
CA SER A 477 -29.42 24.34 -4.70
C SER A 477 -28.83 25.13 -5.87
N ILE A 478 -27.90 24.53 -6.60
CA ILE A 478 -27.40 25.02 -7.89
C ILE A 478 -27.66 23.90 -8.91
N PRO A 479 -28.27 24.18 -10.08
CA PRO A 479 -28.66 23.15 -11.04
C PRO A 479 -27.46 22.46 -11.69
N VAL A 480 -27.68 21.23 -12.15
CA VAL A 480 -26.68 20.40 -12.84
C VAL A 480 -26.82 20.57 -14.35
N THR A 481 -25.70 20.79 -15.02
CA THR A 481 -25.53 20.61 -16.47
C THR A 481 -24.39 19.63 -16.73
N ASN A 482 -24.48 18.86 -17.81
CA ASN A 482 -23.59 17.74 -18.09
C ASN A 482 -22.14 18.17 -18.27
N ILE A 483 -21.20 17.37 -17.74
CA ILE A 483 -19.78 17.46 -18.03
C ILE A 483 -19.24 16.04 -18.22
N ASP A 484 -19.48 15.49 -19.41
CA ASP A 484 -18.62 14.45 -19.98
C ASP A 484 -17.28 15.08 -20.40
N THR A 485 -16.34 14.26 -20.88
CA THR A 485 -14.98 14.66 -21.30
C THR A 485 -13.99 15.05 -20.18
N CYS A 486 -13.98 14.26 -19.10
CA CYS A 486 -12.73 14.01 -18.36
C CYS A 486 -12.61 12.51 -18.09
N ALA A 487 -11.49 11.89 -18.51
CA ALA A 487 -11.36 10.43 -18.50
C ALA A 487 -11.49 9.83 -17.07
N PRO A 488 -12.09 8.63 -16.91
CA PRO A 488 -12.35 7.98 -15.61
C PRO A 488 -11.06 7.41 -14.99
N ALA A 489 -10.11 8.28 -14.66
CA ALA A 489 -8.73 7.93 -14.33
C ALA A 489 -8.54 7.45 -12.87
N CYS A 490 -9.33 6.47 -12.42
CA CYS A 490 -9.07 5.70 -11.19
C CYS A 490 -9.77 4.32 -11.21
N ALA A 491 -9.37 3.43 -12.13
CA ALA A 491 -10.07 2.17 -12.39
C ALA A 491 -10.04 1.10 -11.27
N TYR A 492 -9.43 1.36 -10.10
CA TYR A 492 -9.58 0.54 -8.89
C TYR A 492 -10.36 1.23 -7.77
N MET A 493 -10.65 2.53 -7.91
CA MET A 493 -11.56 3.26 -7.04
C MET A 493 -12.28 4.32 -7.87
N HIS A 494 -13.43 3.96 -8.43
CA HIS A 494 -14.40 4.93 -8.93
C HIS A 494 -14.96 5.76 -7.76
N PHE A 495 -14.17 6.73 -7.28
CA PHE A 495 -14.55 7.77 -6.34
C PHE A 495 -15.66 8.65 -6.96
N LYS A 496 -16.88 8.12 -6.98
CA LYS A 496 -18.10 8.88 -7.24
C LYS A 496 -18.15 9.99 -6.20
N ASN A 497 -18.01 11.23 -6.66
CA ASN A 497 -17.96 12.42 -5.80
C ASN A 497 -19.05 12.36 -4.73
N SER A 498 -18.66 12.65 -3.48
CA SER A 498 -19.46 12.49 -2.27
C SER A 498 -20.69 13.40 -2.25
N LYS A 499 -21.76 12.96 -2.94
CA LYS A 499 -23.10 13.56 -2.96
C LYS A 499 -24.18 12.68 -2.30
N LEU A 500 -23.77 11.66 -1.55
CA LEU A 500 -24.65 10.75 -0.81
C LEU A 500 -24.35 10.80 0.71
N LEU A 501 -24.48 12.01 1.26
CA LEU A 501 -24.86 12.23 2.66
C LEU A 501 -26.06 13.19 2.65
N GLY A 502 -27.24 12.61 2.81
CA GLY A 502 -28.55 13.25 2.90
C GLY A 502 -29.49 12.37 3.71
#